data_AF-A0A537K009-F1
#
_entry.id   AF-A0A537K009-F1
#
_cell.length_a   1.000
_cell.length_b   1.000
_cell.length_c   1.000
_cell.angle_alpha   90.00
_cell.angle_beta   90.00
_cell.angle_gamma   90.00
#
_symmetry.space_group_name_H-M   'P 1'
#
loop_
_entity.id
_entity.type
_entity.pdbx_description
1 polymer ?
#
loop_
_entity_poly.entity_id
_entity_poly.type
_entity_poly.pdbx_seq_one_letter_code
_entity_poly.pdbx_strand_id
1 'polypeptide(L)'
;GDRIRMNSISHPRAYMRSLATRESDKALSAHVEEAIDVCKAAGFDFIILESAGVGQSDVSISDYCDVSLYVMTPEYGAASQLEKINMLDYADVIAINKFDKAGALDALSDVRKQYKRNHQLFK
;
A
#
# COMPACT_ATOMS: atom_id res chain seq x y z
N GLY A 1 -13.98 6.32 0.57
CA GLY A 1 -14.23 7.58 1.32
C GLY A 1 -12.95 8.39 1.35
N ASP A 2 -12.23 8.39 0.24
CA ASP A 2 -10.79 8.64 0.27
C ASP A 2 -10.55 10.05 -0.25
N ARG A 3 -11.34 10.46 -1.26
CA ARG A 3 -11.38 11.84 -1.76
C ARG A 3 -11.64 12.87 -0.65
N ILE A 4 -12.48 12.59 0.33
CA ILE A 4 -12.75 13.52 1.45
C ILE A 4 -11.52 13.73 2.36
N ARG A 5 -10.53 12.81 2.33
CA ARG A 5 -9.27 12.93 3.05
C ARG A 5 -8.17 13.61 2.22
N MET A 6 -8.40 13.83 0.93
CA MET A 6 -7.41 14.40 0.01
C MET A 6 -7.47 15.94 0.03
N ASN A 7 -6.92 16.56 1.08
CA ASN A 7 -6.91 18.02 1.20
C ASN A 7 -5.91 18.71 0.23
N SER A 8 -4.93 17.96 -0.28
CA SER A 8 -3.83 18.51 -1.08
C SER A 8 -3.99 18.34 -2.60
N ILE A 9 -5.12 17.79 -3.07
CA ILE A 9 -5.34 17.54 -4.52
C ILE A 9 -6.03 18.68 -5.24
N SER A 10 -6.39 19.77 -4.55
CA SER A 10 -6.98 20.96 -5.18
C SER A 10 -5.91 21.76 -5.92
N HIS A 11 -5.38 21.19 -7.00
CA HIS A 11 -4.32 21.77 -7.81
C HIS A 11 -4.52 21.37 -9.29
N PRO A 12 -4.29 22.25 -10.28
CA PRO A 12 -4.49 21.92 -11.70
C PRO A 12 -3.69 20.72 -12.22
N ARG A 13 -2.55 20.44 -11.60
CA ARG A 13 -1.69 19.27 -11.90
C ARG A 13 -2.12 17.98 -11.21
N ALA A 14 -3.16 18.02 -10.37
CA ALA A 14 -3.63 16.85 -9.63
C ALA A 14 -4.99 16.41 -10.17
N TYR A 15 -5.08 15.14 -10.54
CA TYR A 15 -6.32 14.48 -10.90
C TYR A 15 -6.55 13.31 -9.95
N MET A 16 -7.80 13.10 -9.55
CA MET A 16 -8.18 11.95 -8.73
C MET A 16 -9.47 11.34 -9.26
N ARG A 17 -9.47 10.01 -9.43
CA ARG A 17 -10.66 9.21 -9.70
C ARG A 17 -10.83 8.16 -8.61
N SER A 18 -12.03 8.07 -8.05
CA SER A 18 -12.38 7.00 -7.12
C SER A 18 -13.00 5.85 -7.91
N LEU A 19 -12.49 4.64 -7.74
CA LEU A 19 -12.99 3.42 -8.38
C LEU A 19 -13.62 2.52 -7.33
N ALA A 20 -14.75 1.89 -7.67
CA ALA A 20 -15.36 0.88 -6.81
C ALA A 20 -14.87 -0.52 -7.24
N THR A 21 -14.53 -1.36 -6.27
CA THR A 21 -14.16 -2.77 -6.51
C THR A 21 -15.35 -3.56 -7.05
N ARG A 22 -16.56 -3.27 -6.55
CA ARG A 22 -17.85 -3.89 -6.92
C ARG A 22 -17.95 -5.40 -6.66
N GLU A 23 -16.90 -6.00 -6.11
CA GLU A 23 -16.82 -7.37 -5.61
C GLU A 23 -16.30 -7.32 -4.17
N SER A 24 -16.80 -8.19 -3.28
CA SER A 24 -16.46 -8.18 -1.85
C SER A 24 -15.03 -8.63 -1.56
N ASP A 25 -14.46 -9.46 -2.44
CA ASP A 25 -13.24 -10.21 -2.17
C ASP A 25 -12.03 -9.69 -2.95
N LYS A 26 -12.17 -8.53 -3.61
CA LYS A 26 -11.11 -7.91 -4.41
C LYS A 26 -10.71 -6.55 -3.85
N ALA A 27 -9.41 -6.30 -3.80
CA ALA A 27 -8.85 -4.99 -3.44
C ALA A 27 -8.97 -3.93 -4.52
N LEU A 28 -9.08 -4.37 -5.77
CA LEU A 28 -8.97 -3.53 -6.96
C LEU A 28 -10.20 -3.69 -7.85
N SER A 29 -10.50 -2.63 -8.59
CA SER A 29 -11.54 -2.66 -9.63
C SER A 29 -11.04 -3.44 -10.84
N ALA A 30 -11.94 -4.12 -11.55
CA ALA A 30 -11.62 -4.78 -12.82
C ALA A 30 -11.11 -3.81 -13.91
N HIS A 31 -11.33 -2.50 -13.74
CA HIS A 31 -10.94 -1.44 -14.68
C HIS A 31 -9.68 -0.67 -14.25
N VAL A 32 -8.89 -1.20 -13.32
CA VAL A 32 -7.67 -0.51 -12.83
C VAL A 32 -6.65 -0.31 -13.94
N GLU A 33 -6.38 -1.34 -14.75
CA GLU A 33 -5.43 -1.26 -15.86
C GLU A 33 -5.83 -0.19 -16.88
N GLU A 34 -7.09 -0.21 -17.33
CA GLU A 34 -7.64 0.80 -18.24
C GLU A 34 -7.53 2.22 -17.67
N ALA A 35 -7.78 2.39 -16.38
CA ALA A 35 -7.68 3.70 -15.72
C ALA A 35 -6.23 4.21 -15.65
N ILE A 36 -5.27 3.30 -15.41
CA ILE A 36 -3.83 3.62 -15.43
C ILE A 36 -3.41 4.04 -16.84
N ASP A 37 -3.82 3.29 -17.86
CA ASP A 37 -3.46 3.58 -19.26
C ASP A 37 -4.01 4.94 -19.72
N VAL A 38 -5.22 5.29 -19.30
CA VAL A 38 -5.77 6.64 -19.55
C VAL A 38 -4.92 7.73 -18.90
N CYS A 39 -4.46 7.53 -17.66
CA CYS A 39 -3.59 8.49 -16.98
C CYS A 39 -2.21 8.61 -17.67
N LYS A 40 -1.64 7.49 -18.11
CA LYS A 40 -0.39 7.46 -18.89
C LYS A 40 -0.55 8.21 -20.22
N ALA A 41 -1.61 7.91 -20.97
CA ALA A 41 -1.90 8.55 -22.25
C ALA A 41 -2.19 10.06 -22.11
N ALA A 42 -2.74 10.49 -20.97
CA ALA A 42 -2.97 11.89 -20.64
C ALA A 42 -1.69 12.65 -20.22
N GLY A 43 -0.54 11.97 -20.15
CA GLY A 43 0.76 12.59 -19.86
C GLY A 43 1.00 12.90 -18.37
N PHE A 44 0.39 12.16 -17.45
CA PHE A 44 0.73 12.28 -16.03
C PHE A 44 2.10 11.64 -15.74
N ASP A 45 2.98 12.41 -15.09
CA ASP A 45 4.34 11.95 -14.76
C ASP A 45 4.38 10.96 -13.59
N PHE A 46 3.36 10.99 -12.71
CA PHE A 46 3.31 10.14 -11.52
C PHE A 46 1.87 9.73 -11.23
N ILE A 47 1.62 8.42 -11.22
CA ILE A 47 0.30 7.81 -11.01
C ILE A 47 0.33 7.07 -9.68
N ILE A 48 -0.58 7.43 -8.78
CA ILE A 48 -0.75 6.75 -7.49
C ILE A 48 -2.01 5.90 -7.56
N LEU A 49 -1.84 4.59 -7.37
CA LEU A 49 -2.92 3.64 -7.19
C LEU A 49 -3.05 3.32 -5.69
N GLU A 50 -4.23 3.53 -5.13
CA GLU A 50 -4.58 3.10 -3.78
C GLU A 50 -5.57 1.93 -3.89
N SER A 51 -5.24 0.80 -3.28
CA SER A 51 -6.17 -0.33 -3.18
C SER A 51 -7.19 -0.07 -2.08
N ALA A 52 -8.34 -0.76 -2.13
CA ALA A 52 -9.15 -0.89 -0.93
C ALA A 52 -8.32 -1.56 0.17
N GLY A 53 -8.56 -1.22 1.44
CA GLY A 53 -7.90 -1.88 2.57
C GLY A 53 -8.28 -3.35 2.60
N VAL A 54 -7.40 -4.20 2.09
CA VAL A 54 -7.57 -5.67 2.05
C VAL A 54 -6.69 -6.34 3.09
N GLY A 55 -7.06 -7.59 3.39
CA GLY A 55 -6.36 -8.43 4.36
C GLY A 55 -4.90 -8.67 4.01
N GLN A 56 -4.17 -9.20 5.00
CA GLN A 56 -2.71 -9.36 5.01
C GLN A 56 -2.13 -10.22 3.85
N SER A 57 -2.97 -10.89 3.05
CA SER A 57 -2.58 -11.83 2.00
C SER A 57 -2.67 -11.29 0.57
N ASP A 58 -3.32 -10.14 0.36
CA ASP A 58 -3.53 -9.61 -1.00
C ASP A 58 -2.29 -8.86 -1.50
N VAL A 59 -1.80 -9.29 -2.66
CA VAL A 59 -0.62 -8.74 -3.35
C VAL A 59 -0.96 -8.25 -4.76
N SER A 60 -2.25 -8.22 -5.12
CA SER A 60 -2.72 -7.92 -6.48
C SER A 60 -2.31 -6.53 -6.97
N ILE A 61 -2.03 -5.59 -6.06
CA ILE A 61 -1.57 -4.25 -6.43
C ILE A 61 -0.20 -4.26 -7.11
N SER A 62 0.67 -5.22 -6.78
CA SER A 62 2.02 -5.32 -7.32
C SER A 62 2.04 -5.60 -8.82
N ASP A 63 0.97 -6.17 -9.39
CA ASP A 63 0.86 -6.43 -10.83
C ASP A 63 0.59 -5.15 -11.65
N TYR A 64 0.19 -4.05 -11.00
CA TYR A 64 -0.22 -2.81 -11.66
C TYR A 64 0.69 -1.60 -11.37
N CYS A 65 1.74 -1.76 -10.55
CA CYS A 65 2.60 -0.65 -10.13
C CYS A 65 4.09 -0.94 -10.35
N ASP A 66 4.85 0.08 -10.73
CA ASP A 66 6.31 -0.01 -10.86
C ASP A 66 7.02 -0.04 -9.49
N VAL A 67 6.43 0.59 -8.48
CA VAL A 67 6.93 0.64 -7.09
C VAL A 67 5.75 0.51 -6.14
N SER A 68 5.88 -0.39 -5.17
CA SER A 68 4.85 -0.71 -4.18
C SER A 68 5.17 -0.14 -2.80
N LEU A 69 4.14 0.42 -2.14
CA LEU A 69 4.22 0.96 -0.78
C LEU A 69 3.22 0.24 0.12
N TYR A 70 3.71 -0.52 1.09
CA TYR A 70 2.87 -1.12 2.13
C TYR A 70 2.79 -0.18 3.35
N VAL A 71 1.57 0.23 3.70
CA VAL A 71 1.32 1.09 4.86
C VAL A 71 0.64 0.28 5.97
N MET A 72 1.25 0.24 7.15
CA MET A 72 0.71 -0.42 8.34
C MET A 72 0.75 0.50 9.56
N THR A 73 0.09 0.11 10.65
CA THR A 73 0.22 0.78 11.95
C THR A 73 1.04 -0.08 12.92
N PRO A 74 1.51 0.47 14.06
CA PRO A 74 2.19 -0.31 15.10
C PRO A 74 1.34 -1.44 15.70
N GLU A 75 0.03 -1.47 15.46
CA GLU A 75 -0.90 -2.41 16.08
C GLU A 75 -1.11 -3.69 15.25
N TYR A 76 -0.06 -4.51 15.07
CA TYR A 76 -0.14 -5.81 14.36
C TYR A 76 -0.33 -7.02 15.29
N GLY A 77 -0.41 -6.80 16.61
CA GLY A 77 -0.49 -7.87 17.60
C GLY A 77 0.88 -8.46 17.93
N ALA A 78 0.99 -9.78 17.97
CA ALA A 78 2.26 -10.45 18.22
C ALA A 78 3.20 -10.34 17.00
N ALA A 79 4.52 -10.33 17.22
CA ALA A 79 5.53 -10.32 16.14
C ALA A 79 5.36 -11.47 15.14
N SER A 80 4.82 -12.62 15.56
CA SER A 80 4.52 -13.75 14.67
C SER A 80 3.40 -13.47 13.66
N GLN A 81 2.61 -12.40 13.81
CA GLN A 81 1.63 -12.01 12.80
C GLN A 81 2.29 -11.37 11.59
N LEU A 82 3.49 -10.77 11.74
CA LEU A 82 4.23 -10.19 10.62
C LEU A 82 4.60 -11.26 9.57
N GLU A 83 4.77 -12.51 10.00
CA GLU A 83 5.07 -13.64 9.10
C GLU A 83 3.92 -14.00 8.16
N LYS A 84 2.71 -13.49 8.42
CA LYS A 84 1.51 -13.75 7.62
C LYS A 84 1.18 -12.60 6.67
N ILE A 85 1.95 -11.51 6.73
CA ILE A 85 1.73 -10.34 5.89
C ILE A 85 2.55 -10.51 4.63
N ASN A 86 1.91 -11.00 3.57
CA ASN A 86 2.56 -11.22 2.27
C ASN A 86 3.20 -9.92 1.74
N MET A 87 2.57 -8.77 1.97
CA MET A 87 3.13 -7.48 1.52
C MET A 87 4.50 -7.16 2.14
N LEU A 88 4.92 -7.78 3.26
CA LEU A 88 6.29 -7.62 3.77
C LEU A 88 7.34 -8.38 2.92
N ASP A 89 6.91 -9.32 2.08
CA ASP A 89 7.75 -10.02 1.11
C ASP A 89 7.83 -9.27 -0.24
N TYR A 90 6.75 -8.60 -0.65
CA TYR A 90 6.63 -8.02 -1.99
C TYR A 90 6.78 -6.49 -2.04
N ALA A 91 6.61 -5.78 -0.92
CA ALA A 91 6.67 -4.33 -0.93
C ALA A 91 8.10 -3.79 -1.09
N ASP A 92 8.27 -2.86 -2.02
CA ASP A 92 9.54 -2.12 -2.18
C ASP A 92 9.80 -1.19 -0.99
N VAL A 93 8.72 -0.59 -0.48
CA VAL A 93 8.75 0.34 0.66
C VAL A 93 7.70 -0.04 1.68
N ILE A 94 8.07 -0.01 2.96
CA ILE A 94 7.15 -0.20 4.09
C ILE A 94 7.10 1.08 4.92
N ALA A 95 5.90 1.62 5.13
CA ALA A 95 5.64 2.74 6.00
C ALA A 95 4.84 2.31 7.23
N ILE A 96 5.39 2.58 8.43
CA ILE A 96 4.67 2.41 9.70
C ILE A 96 4.05 3.76 10.05
N ASN A 97 2.79 3.95 9.68
CA ASN A 97 2.02 5.16 9.95
C ASN A 97 1.43 5.15 11.37
N LYS A 98 0.97 6.31 11.87
CA LYS A 98 0.55 6.50 13.27
C LYS A 98 1.67 6.20 14.27
N PHE A 99 2.88 6.67 13.93
CA PHE A 99 4.08 6.43 14.73
C PHE A 99 4.06 7.16 16.10
N ASP A 100 3.07 8.02 16.33
CA ASP A 100 2.74 8.61 17.63
C ASP A 100 2.21 7.58 18.66
N LYS A 101 1.77 6.40 18.21
CA LYS A 101 1.25 5.34 19.08
C LYS A 101 2.33 4.65 19.90
N ALA A 102 1.94 4.17 21.08
CA ALA A 102 2.82 3.37 21.92
C ALA A 102 3.29 2.10 21.17
N GLY A 103 4.55 1.72 21.39
CA GLY A 103 5.15 0.56 20.73
C GLY A 103 5.61 0.80 19.28
N ALA A 104 5.52 2.02 18.74
CA ALA A 104 5.95 2.32 17.37
C ALA A 104 7.44 2.02 17.09
N LEU A 105 8.33 2.26 18.06
CA LEU A 105 9.75 1.91 17.94
C LEU A 105 9.98 0.39 17.95
N ASP A 106 9.22 -0.34 18.75
CA ASP A 106 9.28 -1.81 18.78
C ASP A 106 8.74 -2.39 17.48
N ALA A 107 7.62 -1.85 16.98
CA ALA A 107 7.06 -2.16 15.67
C ALA A 107 8.07 -1.98 14.54
N LEU A 108 8.81 -0.86 14.55
CA LEU A 108 9.87 -0.61 13.58
C LEU A 108 11.00 -1.65 13.67
N SER A 109 11.38 -2.05 14.89
CA SER A 109 12.41 -3.08 15.11
C SER A 109 11.96 -4.43 14.56
N ASP A 110 10.73 -4.83 14.86
CA ASP A 110 10.17 -6.12 14.45
C ASP A 110 9.94 -6.19 12.93
N VAL A 111 9.34 -5.16 12.34
CA VAL A 111 9.15 -5.06 10.88
C VAL A 111 10.50 -5.07 10.15
N ARG A 112 11.52 -4.38 10.68
CA ARG A 112 12.86 -4.40 10.07
C ARG A 112 13.50 -5.79 10.13
N LYS A 113 13.36 -6.50 11.25
CA LYS A 113 13.84 -7.89 11.37
C LYS A 113 13.10 -8.81 10.40
N GLN A 114 11.78 -8.67 10.30
CA GLN A 114 10.96 -9.44 9.39
C GLN A 114 11.34 -9.19 7.93
N TYR A 115 11.44 -7.92 7.52
CA TYR A 115 11.84 -7.54 6.16
C TYR A 115 13.22 -8.12 5.79
N LYS A 116 14.21 -7.99 6.69
CA LYS A 116 15.53 -8.59 6.49
C LYS A 116 15.46 -10.10 6.31
N ARG A 117 14.61 -10.77 7.09
CA ARG A 117 14.43 -12.22 7.03
C ARG A 117 13.80 -12.65 5.69
N ASN A 118 12.74 -11.97 5.27
CA ASN A 118 12.04 -12.21 4.01
C ASN A 118 12.98 -12.06 2.80
N HIS A 119 13.88 -11.07 2.85
CA HIS A 119 14.81 -10.74 1.77
C HIS A 119 16.21 -11.35 1.95
N GLN A 120 16.40 -12.24 2.93
CA GLN A 120 17.67 -12.92 3.22
C GLN A 120 18.87 -11.97 3.47
N LEU A 121 18.62 -10.80 4.06
CA LEU A 121 19.59 -9.72 4.26
C LEU A 121 20.38 -9.85 5.58
N PHE A 122 20.80 -11.07 5.95
CA PHE A 122 21.45 -11.39 7.25
C PHE A 122 22.89 -10.90 7.41
N LYS A 123 23.31 -9.87 6.67
CA LYS A 123 24.63 -9.25 6.84
C LYS A 123 24.69 -8.35 8.06
#